data_AF-A0AAF0QPC6-F1
#
_entry.id   AF-A0AAF0QPC6-F1
#
_cell.length_a   1.000
_cell.length_b   1.000
_cell.length_c   1.000
_cell.angle_alpha   90.00
_cell.angle_beta   90.00
_cell.angle_gamma   90.00
#
_symmetry.space_group_name_H-M   'P 1'
#
loop_
_entity.id
_entity.type
_entity.pdbx_description
1 polymer ?
#
loop_
_entity_poly.entity_id
_entity_poly.type
_entity_poly.pdbx_seq_one_letter_code
_entity_poly.pdbx_strand_id
1 'polypeptide(L)'
;MGKVGTWHIYKIGYLYLATHSPVNSSWYWRKQTSLKAQMHQWYIQDSYLAIIGQRPKLKNAELIWTSMALPRHRFFVWLVVHGRLLTQERKVSLHIQDDETDYCLCNEQVMETNSHLFEHCRWT
;
A
#
# COMPACT_ATOMS: atom_id res chain seq x y z
N MET A 1 -17.93 10.15 23.83
CA MET A 1 -16.69 9.82 24.58
C MET A 1 -16.53 8.32 24.71
N GLY A 2 -15.32 7.78 24.50
CA GLY A 2 -14.86 6.56 25.19
C GLY A 2 -14.83 5.22 24.43
N LYS A 3 -14.13 5.10 23.30
CA LYS A 3 -13.67 3.78 22.77
C LYS A 3 -12.23 3.82 22.20
N VAL A 4 -11.34 4.55 22.87
CA VAL A 4 -9.91 4.64 22.47
C VAL A 4 -9.04 3.65 23.28
N GLY A 5 -9.54 3.11 24.40
CA GLY A 5 -8.73 2.27 25.32
C GLY A 5 -8.61 0.79 24.97
N THR A 6 -9.57 0.18 24.29
CA THR A 6 -9.58 -1.28 24.07
C THR A 6 -8.56 -1.74 23.02
N TRP A 7 -8.37 -0.98 21.94
CA TRP A 7 -7.47 -1.37 20.85
C TRP A 7 -5.99 -1.40 21.25
N HIS A 8 -5.57 -0.52 22.16
CA HIS A 8 -4.20 -0.51 22.68
C HIS A 8 -3.94 -1.72 23.58
N ILE A 9 -4.90 -2.11 24.43
CA ILE A 9 -4.77 -3.27 25.32
C ILE A 9 -4.68 -4.58 24.52
N TYR A 10 -5.50 -4.74 23.47
CA TYR A 10 -5.41 -5.92 22.60
C TYR A 10 -4.08 -6.00 21.85
N LYS A 11 -3.55 -4.89 21.34
CA LYS A 11 -2.22 -4.87 20.67
C LYS A 11 -1.09 -5.19 21.65
N ILE A 12 -1.13 -4.63 22.86
CA ILE A 12 -0.14 -4.90 23.90
C ILE A 12 -0.21 -6.37 24.34
N GLY A 13 -1.41 -6.91 24.53
CA GLY A 13 -1.62 -8.33 24.86
C GLY A 13 -1.13 -9.28 23.76
N TYR A 14 -1.36 -8.94 22.49
CA TYR A 14 -0.89 -9.75 21.36
C TYR A 14 0.64 -9.73 21.22
N LEU A 15 1.27 -8.57 21.44
CA LEU A 15 2.74 -8.41 21.46
C LEU A 15 3.38 -9.12 22.67
N TYR A 16 2.73 -9.08 23.83
CA TYR A 16 3.18 -9.76 25.05
C TYR A 16 3.09 -11.27 24.92
N LEU A 17 1.97 -11.81 24.41
CA LEU A 17 1.81 -13.25 24.14
C LEU A 17 2.69 -13.75 22.98
N ALA A 18 3.13 -12.86 22.09
CA ALA A 18 4.03 -13.20 21.00
C ALA A 18 5.50 -13.35 21.45
N THR A 19 5.86 -12.80 22.61
CA THR A 19 7.24 -12.76 23.14
C THR A 19 7.40 -13.53 24.44
N HIS A 20 6.34 -13.65 25.24
CA HIS A 20 6.31 -14.39 26.50
C HIS A 20 5.21 -15.44 26.47
N SER A 21 5.64 -16.69 26.53
CA SER A 21 4.75 -17.85 26.62
C SER A 21 4.22 -18.00 28.06
N PRO A 22 2.90 -18.10 28.29
CA PRO A 22 2.35 -18.37 29.62
C PRO A 22 2.88 -19.69 30.19
N VAL A 23 2.95 -19.79 31.52
CA VAL A 23 3.50 -20.95 32.25
C VAL A 23 2.79 -22.27 31.91
N ASN A 24 1.54 -22.24 31.42
CA ASN A 24 0.75 -23.42 31.05
C ASN A 24 0.62 -23.63 29.53
N SER A 25 1.44 -22.96 28.71
CA SER A 25 1.40 -23.17 27.25
C SER A 25 1.88 -24.56 26.86
N SER A 26 1.37 -25.08 25.73
CA SER A 26 1.81 -26.36 25.18
C SER A 26 3.28 -26.31 24.76
N TRP A 27 3.94 -27.48 24.76
CA TRP A 27 5.34 -27.61 24.33
C TRP A 27 5.61 -26.96 22.97
N TYR A 28 4.68 -27.09 22.02
CA TYR A 28 4.75 -26.49 20.70
C TYR A 28 4.89 -24.96 20.75
N TRP A 29 4.06 -24.29 21.56
CA TRP A 29 4.10 -22.84 21.73
C TRP A 29 5.43 -22.36 22.33
N ARG A 30 5.96 -23.10 23.30
CA ARG A 30 7.27 -22.80 23.89
C ARG A 30 8.39 -22.95 22.86
N LYS A 31 8.36 -24.03 22.07
CA LYS A 31 9.33 -24.27 21.01
C LYS A 31 9.29 -23.16 19.95
N GLN A 32 8.09 -22.78 19.49
CA GLN A 32 7.94 -21.69 18.52
C GLN A 32 8.42 -20.34 19.07
N THR A 33 8.14 -20.03 20.34
CA THR A 33 8.61 -18.79 20.98
C THR A 33 10.13 -18.79 21.14
N SER A 34 10.74 -19.92 21.52
CA SER A 34 12.20 -20.05 21.60
C SER A 34 12.88 -19.87 20.24
N LEU A 35 12.26 -20.39 19.16
CA LEU A 35 12.76 -20.21 17.81
C LEU A 35 12.62 -18.75 17.37
N LYS A 36 11.48 -18.10 17.64
CA LYS A 36 11.30 -16.67 17.36
C LYS A 36 12.31 -15.79 18.10
N ALA A 37 12.62 -16.09 19.36
CA ALA A 37 13.62 -15.36 20.13
C ALA A 37 15.04 -15.52 19.55
N GLN A 38 15.42 -16.75 19.17
CA GLN A 38 16.68 -17.00 18.46
C GLN A 38 16.72 -16.33 17.08
N MET A 39 15.58 -16.29 16.38
CA MET A 39 15.43 -15.66 15.06
C MET A 39 15.31 -14.14 15.13
N HIS A 40 15.07 -13.54 16.29
CA HIS A 40 14.98 -12.07 16.43
C HIS A 40 16.27 -11.39 15.97
N GLN A 41 17.41 -12.02 16.19
CA GLN A 41 18.72 -11.57 15.69
C GLN A 41 18.82 -11.55 14.15
N TRP A 42 18.04 -12.40 13.48
CA TRP A 42 18.00 -12.56 12.02
C TRP A 42 16.74 -11.96 11.40
N TYR A 43 15.96 -11.22 12.20
CA TYR A 43 14.63 -10.78 11.78
C TYR A 43 14.75 -9.87 10.58
N ILE A 44 14.19 -10.33 9.46
CA ILE A 44 14.32 -9.73 8.14
C ILE A 44 13.85 -8.29 8.14
N GLN A 45 12.96 -7.88 9.05
CA GLN A 45 12.44 -6.52 9.05
C GLN A 45 13.53 -5.47 9.28
N ASP A 46 14.44 -5.66 10.25
CA ASP A 46 15.46 -4.66 10.53
C ASP A 46 16.52 -4.60 9.43
N SER A 47 16.92 -5.76 8.89
CA SER A 47 17.82 -5.82 7.75
C SER A 47 17.17 -5.27 6.47
N TYR A 48 15.88 -5.54 6.24
CA TYR A 48 15.11 -5.00 5.12
C TYR A 48 14.95 -3.47 5.23
N LEU A 49 14.64 -2.95 6.43
CA LEU A 49 14.58 -1.52 6.69
C LEU A 49 15.96 -0.85 6.50
N ALA A 50 17.04 -1.52 6.93
CA ALA A 50 18.40 -1.03 6.70
C ALA A 50 18.76 -0.98 5.20
N ILE A 51 18.37 -1.99 4.41
CA ILE A 51 18.58 -2.03 2.95
C ILE A 51 17.73 -0.97 2.23
N ILE A 52 16.49 -0.76 2.66
CA ILE A 52 15.61 0.26 2.09
C ILE A 52 16.16 1.67 2.32
N GLY A 53 16.83 1.88 3.47
CA GLY A 53 17.32 3.17 3.93
C GLY A 53 16.19 4.13 4.33
N GLN A 54 16.52 5.41 4.49
CA GLN A 54 15.50 6.45 4.68
C GLN A 54 14.86 6.79 3.33
N ARG A 55 13.65 6.29 3.10
CA ARG A 55 12.82 6.72 1.97
C ARG A 55 11.83 7.78 2.43
N PRO A 56 11.65 8.87 1.66
CA PRO A 56 10.61 9.83 1.97
C PRO A 56 9.26 9.11 1.92
N LYS A 57 8.51 9.15 3.03
CA LYS A 57 7.11 8.73 3.01
C LYS A 57 6.37 9.65 2.05
N LEU A 58 5.68 9.06 1.08
CA LEU A 58 4.73 9.77 0.23
C LEU A 58 3.70 10.46 1.14
N LYS A 59 3.61 11.79 1.07
CA LYS A 59 2.71 12.61 1.92
C LYS A 59 1.27 12.10 1.90
N ASN A 60 0.86 11.53 0.76
CA ASN A 60 -0.51 11.12 0.51
C ASN A 60 -0.70 9.60 0.67
N ALA A 61 0.33 8.85 1.08
CA ALA A 61 0.26 7.39 1.18
C ALA A 61 -0.85 6.92 2.11
N GLU A 62 -1.06 7.62 3.24
CA GLU A 62 -2.12 7.27 4.19
C GLU A 62 -3.52 7.47 3.61
N LEU A 63 -3.69 8.45 2.72
CA LEU A 63 -4.95 8.68 2.01
C LEU A 63 -5.22 7.54 1.02
N ILE A 64 -4.20 7.08 0.29
CA ILE A 64 -4.32 6.00 -0.69
C ILE A 64 -4.61 4.67 0.01
N TRP A 65 -3.91 4.39 1.12
CA TRP A 65 -3.96 3.12 1.83
C TRP A 65 -4.98 3.09 2.99
N THR A 66 -5.97 3.99 2.96
CA THR A 66 -7.03 4.05 3.98
C THR A 66 -7.84 2.74 4.03
N SER A 67 -8.14 2.26 5.25
CA SER A 67 -8.91 1.04 5.48
C SER A 67 -10.33 1.10 4.90
N MET A 68 -10.87 2.31 4.72
CA MET A 68 -12.21 2.54 4.17
C MET A 68 -12.30 2.33 2.65
N ALA A 69 -11.18 2.46 1.92
CA ALA A 69 -11.18 2.29 0.47
C ALA A 69 -11.17 0.80 0.10
N LEU A 70 -11.94 0.42 -0.93
CA LEU A 70 -11.87 -0.94 -1.49
C LEU A 70 -10.48 -1.21 -2.07
N PRO A 71 -9.95 -2.44 -1.98
CA PRO A 71 -8.64 -2.79 -2.53
C PRO A 71 -8.43 -2.36 -3.99
N ARG A 72 -9.46 -2.56 -4.85
CA ARG A 72 -9.45 -2.11 -6.25
C ARG A 72 -9.24 -0.60 -6.41
N HIS A 73 -9.86 0.21 -5.54
CA HIS A 73 -9.75 1.67 -5.61
C HIS A 73 -8.37 2.13 -5.12
N ARG A 74 -7.82 1.50 -4.08
CA ARG A 74 -6.46 1.82 -3.59
C ARG A 74 -5.43 1.62 -4.68
N PHE A 75 -5.52 0.48 -5.38
CA PHE A 75 -4.63 0.18 -6.50
C PHE A 75 -4.79 1.18 -7.65
N PHE A 76 -6.03 1.51 -8.02
CA PHE A 76 -6.30 2.52 -9.04
C PHE A 76 -5.70 3.88 -8.69
N VAL A 77 -5.97 4.40 -7.49
CA VAL A 77 -5.43 5.70 -7.04
C VAL A 77 -3.90 5.66 -6.95
N TRP A 78 -3.32 4.54 -6.53
CA TRP A 78 -1.87 4.35 -6.54
C TRP A 78 -1.29 4.49 -7.95
N LEU A 79 -1.94 3.93 -8.97
CA LEU A 79 -1.51 4.11 -10.36
C LEU A 79 -1.61 5.57 -10.80
N VAL A 80 -2.69 6.27 -10.46
CA VAL A 80 -2.88 7.70 -10.79
C VAL A 80 -1.77 8.55 -10.17
N VAL A 81 -1.52 8.41 -8.86
CA VAL A 81 -0.49 9.18 -8.14
C VAL A 81 0.92 8.94 -8.70
N HIS A 82 1.17 7.75 -9.24
CA HIS A 82 2.45 7.42 -9.85
C HIS A 82 2.53 7.68 -11.36
N GLY A 83 1.48 8.21 -11.99
CA GLY A 83 1.44 8.41 -13.45
C GLY A 83 1.52 7.10 -14.24
N ARG A 84 1.03 6.01 -13.65
CA ARG A 84 1.09 4.65 -14.21
C ARG A 84 -0.25 4.14 -14.74
N LEU A 85 -1.26 5.00 -14.77
CA LEU A 85 -2.51 4.70 -15.46
C LEU A 85 -2.24 4.49 -16.97
N LEU A 86 -2.94 3.56 -17.59
CA LEU A 86 -2.77 3.23 -19.01
C LEU A 86 -3.50 4.24 -19.92
N THR A 87 -3.13 5.51 -19.79
CA THR A 87 -3.63 6.58 -20.67
C THR A 87 -3.02 6.47 -22.07
N GLN A 88 -3.59 7.16 -23.06
CA GLN A 88 -3.00 7.23 -24.41
C GLN A 88 -1.53 7.68 -24.39
N GLU A 89 -1.19 8.72 -23.63
CA GLU A 89 0.21 9.14 -23.43
C GLU A 89 1.10 7.96 -22.97
N ARG A 90 0.61 7.16 -22.02
CA ARG A 90 1.35 6.02 -21.48
C ARG A 90 1.46 4.90 -22.51
N LYS A 91 0.41 4.60 -23.28
CA LYS A 91 0.43 3.60 -24.35
C LYS A 91 1.48 3.92 -25.41
N VAL A 92 1.53 5.18 -25.85
CA VAL A 92 2.57 5.68 -26.77
C VAL A 92 3.96 5.48 -26.18
N SER A 93 4.18 5.85 -24.91
CA SER A 93 5.47 5.64 -24.23
C SER A 93 5.89 4.16 -24.15
N LEU A 94 4.91 3.25 -24.12
CA LEU A 94 5.10 1.81 -24.06
C LEU A 94 5.18 1.16 -25.45
N HIS A 95 5.16 1.95 -26.53
CA HIS A 95 5.17 1.46 -27.91
C HIS A 95 4.03 0.48 -28.22
N ILE A 96 2.88 0.67 -27.55
CA ILE A 96 1.65 -0.08 -27.86
C ILE A 96 1.03 0.60 -29.07
N GLN A 97 0.92 -0.14 -30.19
CA GLN A 97 0.32 0.38 -31.42
C GLN A 97 -1.19 0.47 -31.25
N ASP A 98 -1.74 1.68 -31.35
CA ASP A 98 -3.16 1.94 -31.60
C ASP A 98 -3.21 2.77 -32.90
N ASP A 99 -3.87 2.25 -33.94
CA ASP A 99 -4.03 2.93 -35.24
C ASP A 99 -4.96 4.16 -35.14
N GLU A 100 -5.58 4.38 -33.98
CA GLU A 100 -6.50 5.49 -33.66
C GLU A 100 -5.97 6.29 -32.45
N THR A 101 -5.08 7.25 -32.71
CA THR A 101 -4.31 7.96 -31.68
C THR A 101 -5.03 9.13 -30.99
N ASP A 102 -6.35 9.30 -31.14
CA ASP A 102 -7.00 10.60 -30.86
C ASP A 102 -8.33 10.58 -30.09
N TYR A 103 -8.64 9.52 -29.35
CA TYR A 103 -9.88 9.49 -28.56
C TYR A 103 -9.58 9.58 -27.06
N CYS A 104 -9.55 10.82 -26.56
CA CYS A 104 -9.86 11.09 -25.16
C CYS A 104 -11.24 10.51 -24.83
N LEU A 105 -11.48 10.11 -23.57
CA LEU A 105 -12.83 9.79 -23.08
C LEU A 105 -13.78 10.99 -23.14
N CYS A 106 -13.22 12.19 -23.22
CA CYS A 106 -13.90 13.43 -23.50
C CYS A 106 -14.03 13.63 -25.00
N ASN A 107 -15.13 14.24 -25.46
CA ASN A 107 -15.29 14.65 -26.87
C ASN A 107 -14.33 15.78 -27.29
N GLU A 108 -13.31 16.07 -26.47
CA GLU A 108 -12.23 16.97 -26.79
C GLU A 108 -11.13 16.12 -27.42
N GLN A 109 -10.79 16.42 -28.68
CA GLN A 109 -9.82 15.68 -29.49
C GLN A 109 -8.38 16.01 -29.02
N VAL A 110 -8.09 15.67 -27.78
CA VAL A 110 -6.84 15.96 -27.06
C VAL A 110 -6.26 14.69 -26.46
N MET A 111 -4.94 14.71 -26.25
CA MET A 111 -4.23 13.56 -25.70
C MET A 111 -4.70 13.21 -24.28
N GLU A 112 -5.10 11.96 -24.08
CA GLU A 112 -5.44 11.43 -22.76
C GLU A 112 -4.16 11.33 -21.90
N THR A 113 -4.09 12.18 -20.88
CA THR A 113 -3.03 12.20 -19.85
C THR A 113 -3.69 12.11 -18.46
N ASN A 114 -2.92 11.77 -17.42
CA ASN A 114 -3.48 11.75 -16.05
C ASN A 114 -4.00 13.13 -15.64
N SER A 115 -3.25 14.21 -15.90
CA SER A 115 -3.69 15.58 -15.59
C SER A 115 -4.95 15.94 -16.35
N HIS A 116 -5.02 15.59 -17.65
CA HIS A 116 -6.23 15.82 -18.41
C HIS A 116 -7.43 15.08 -17.79
N LEU A 117 -7.35 13.78 -17.56
CA LEU A 117 -8.46 12.98 -17.02
C LEU A 117 -9.01 13.47 -15.68
N PHE A 118 -8.16 13.97 -14.78
CA PHE A 118 -8.55 14.30 -13.40
C PHE A 118 -8.65 15.79 -13.09
N GLU A 119 -8.03 16.68 -13.89
CA GLU A 119 -7.95 18.11 -13.59
C GLU A 119 -8.59 19.00 -14.67
N HIS A 120 -8.52 18.62 -15.94
CA HIS A 120 -8.89 19.50 -17.06
C HIS A 120 -10.06 18.99 -17.89
N CYS A 121 -10.32 17.68 -17.87
CA CYS A 121 -11.35 17.03 -18.65
C CYS A 121 -12.74 17.54 -18.26
N ARG A 122 -13.46 18.08 -19.26
CA ARG A 122 -14.86 18.46 -19.11
C ARG A 122 -15.74 17.29 -19.50
N TRP A 123 -16.53 16.81 -18.55
CA TRP A 123 -17.56 15.81 -18.81
C TRP A 123 -18.82 16.52 -19.31
N THR A 124 -19.04 16.50 -20.62
CA THR A 124 -20.30 16.97 -21.26
C THR A 124 -21.19 15.79 -21.58
#